data_AF-A0A5C9CVY0-F1
#
_entry.id   AF-A0A5C9CVY0-F1
#
_cell.length_a   1.000
_cell.length_b   1.000
_cell.length_c   1.000
_cell.angle_alpha   90.00
_cell.angle_beta   90.00
_cell.angle_gamma   90.00
#
_symmetry.space_group_name_H-M   'P 1'
#
loop_
_entity.id
_entity.type
_entity.pdbx_description
1 polymer ?
#
loop_
_entity_poly.entity_id
_entity_poly.type
_entity_poly.pdbx_seq_one_letter_code
_entity_poly.pdbx_strand_id
1 'polypeptide(L)'
;MVALDLLGRRSTLRILWELKGEPMTFRALQDACETNSSLLNTRLAELRELGLVEHSGGGYDLTMEGRKLKLALIPLSEWAAQWTLPRP
;
A
#
# COMPACT_ATOMS: atom_id res chain seq x y z
N MET A 1 17.52 -3.48 -3.88
CA MET A 1 16.41 -3.65 -4.84
C MET A 1 15.30 -2.73 -4.37
N VAL A 2 15.21 -1.49 -4.87
CA VAL A 2 14.45 -0.42 -4.18
C VAL A 2 12.98 -0.76 -3.93
N ALA A 3 12.30 -1.39 -4.90
CA ALA A 3 10.89 -1.74 -4.76
C ALA A 3 10.65 -2.80 -3.66
N LEU A 4 11.46 -3.86 -3.61
CA LEU A 4 11.27 -4.94 -2.63
C LEU A 4 11.65 -4.49 -1.21
N ASP A 5 12.68 -3.64 -1.09
CA ASP A 5 13.09 -3.04 0.19
C ASP A 5 12.00 -2.13 0.78
N LEU A 6 11.25 -1.43 -0.08
CA LEU A 6 10.10 -0.62 0.32
C LEU A 6 8.88 -1.49 0.69
N LEU A 7 8.64 -2.57 -0.07
CA LEU A 7 7.52 -3.50 0.13
C LEU A 7 7.72 -4.40 1.36
N GLY A 8 8.95 -4.65 1.80
CA GLY A 8 9.25 -5.37 3.04
C GLY A 8 8.78 -4.64 4.31
N ARG A 9 8.37 -3.37 4.20
CA ARG A 9 7.83 -2.57 5.30
C ARG A 9 6.32 -2.80 5.39
N ARG A 10 5.87 -3.36 6.53
CA ARG A 10 4.45 -3.67 6.79
C ARG A 10 3.48 -2.52 6.48
N SER A 11 3.89 -1.27 6.73
CA SER A 11 3.05 -0.09 6.46
C SER A 11 2.85 0.21 4.97
N THR A 12 3.83 -0.07 4.11
CA THR A 12 3.73 0.18 2.66
C THR A 12 2.67 -0.72 2.02
N LEU A 13 2.73 -2.03 2.31
CA LEU A 13 1.76 -3.00 1.77
C LEU A 13 0.34 -2.69 2.24
N ARG A 14 0.18 -2.27 3.50
CA ARG A 14 -1.11 -1.85 4.03
C ARG A 14 -1.68 -0.66 3.26
N ILE A 15 -0.88 0.38 3.00
CA ILE A 15 -1.31 1.55 2.22
C ILE A 15 -1.75 1.15 0.81
N LEU A 16 -0.96 0.33 0.11
CA LEU A 16 -1.31 -0.16 -1.23
C LEU A 16 -2.61 -0.99 -1.24
N TRP A 17 -2.88 -1.72 -0.14
CA TRP A 17 -4.09 -2.50 0.02
C TRP A 17 -5.33 -1.65 0.31
N GLU A 18 -5.21 -0.62 1.15
CA GLU A 18 -6.34 0.26 1.47
C GLU A 18 -6.74 1.12 0.27
N LEU A 19 -5.78 1.58 -0.53
CA LEU A 19 -6.02 2.32 -1.79
C LEU A 19 -6.52 1.44 -2.95
N LYS A 20 -7.10 0.27 -2.67
CA LYS A 20 -7.58 -0.65 -3.71
C LYS A 20 -8.88 -0.22 -4.39
N GLY A 21 -9.61 0.72 -3.79
CA GLY A 21 -10.95 1.15 -4.18
C GLY A 21 -10.97 2.62 -4.57
N GLU A 22 -11.86 3.38 -3.95
CA GLU A 22 -11.99 4.83 -4.20
C GLU A 22 -10.85 5.63 -3.55
N PRO A 23 -10.54 6.82 -4.08
CA PRO A 23 -9.57 7.73 -3.48
C PRO A 23 -9.89 8.01 -2.00
N MET A 24 -8.85 8.03 -1.17
CA MET A 24 -8.99 8.23 0.28
C MET A 24 -8.35 9.54 0.73
N THR A 25 -9.05 10.30 1.57
CA THR A 25 -8.42 11.42 2.28
C THR A 25 -7.30 10.91 3.20
N PHE A 26 -6.34 11.78 3.55
CA PHE A 26 -5.27 11.42 4.48
C PHE A 26 -5.81 10.80 5.79
N ARG A 27 -6.87 11.39 6.34
CA ARG A 27 -7.47 10.94 7.60
C ARG A 27 -8.11 9.55 7.46
N ALA A 28 -8.91 9.34 6.41
CA ALA A 28 -9.52 8.05 6.16
C ALA A 28 -8.45 6.95 5.95
N LEU A 29 -7.38 7.28 5.21
CA LEU A 29 -6.28 6.35 4.97
C LEU A 29 -5.49 6.05 6.26
N GLN A 30 -5.29 7.05 7.12
CA GLN A 30 -4.64 6.89 8.42
C GLN A 30 -5.42 5.92 9.31
N ASP A 31 -6.74 6.11 9.40
CA ASP A 31 -7.61 5.27 10.20
C ASP A 31 -7.62 3.83 9.66
N ALA A 32 -7.73 3.65 8.34
CA ALA A 32 -7.71 2.34 7.70
C ALA A 32 -6.35 1.60 7.83
N CYS A 33 -5.26 2.34 7.85
CA CYS A 33 -3.91 1.79 8.03
C CYS A 33 -3.54 1.56 9.51
N GLU A 34 -4.36 2.02 10.47
CA GLU A 34 -4.10 1.95 11.92
C GLU A 34 -2.68 2.46 12.29
N THR A 35 -2.28 3.58 11.70
CA THR A 35 -0.92 4.13 11.82
C THR A 35 -0.92 5.58 12.34
N ASN A 36 0.25 6.04 12.79
CA ASN A 36 0.45 7.46 13.09
C ASN A 36 0.68 8.29 11.82
N SER A 37 0.37 9.59 11.90
CA SER A 37 0.44 10.53 10.79
C SER A 37 1.86 10.72 10.23
N SER A 38 2.89 10.70 11.07
CA SER A 38 4.28 10.88 10.63
C SER A 38 4.74 9.72 9.73
N LEU A 39 4.46 8.49 10.15
CA LEU A 39 4.75 7.29 9.38
C LEU A 39 3.95 7.26 8.09
N LEU A 40 2.65 7.60 8.12
CA LEU A 40 1.83 7.65 6.92
C LEU A 40 2.36 8.68 5.93
N ASN A 41 2.66 9.89 6.39
CA ASN A 41 3.17 10.96 5.52
C ASN A 41 4.51 10.58 4.87
N THR A 42 5.43 10.00 5.65
CA THR A 42 6.71 9.48 5.13
C THR A 42 6.49 8.45 4.04
N ARG A 43 5.58 7.49 4.26
CA ARG A 43 5.31 6.41 3.29
C ARG A 43 4.60 6.93 2.04
N LEU A 44 3.67 7.87 2.19
CA LEU A 44 3.00 8.50 1.06
C LEU A 44 3.98 9.32 0.21
N ALA A 45 4.94 10.00 0.84
CA ALA A 45 6.00 10.70 0.11
C ALA A 45 6.85 9.72 -0.73
N GLU A 46 7.35 8.65 -0.12
CA GLU A 46 8.13 7.61 -0.82
C GLU A 46 7.33 6.96 -1.97
N LEU A 47 6.06 6.62 -1.73
CA LEU A 47 5.19 6.02 -2.76
C LEU A 47 4.87 6.99 -3.91
N ARG A 48 4.80 8.29 -3.63
CA ARG A 48 4.63 9.34 -4.65
C ARG A 48 5.90 9.55 -5.46
N GLU A 49 7.07 9.54 -4.82
CA GLU A 49 8.36 9.62 -5.51
C GLU A 49 8.57 8.45 -6.48
N LEU A 50 8.08 7.27 -6.12
CA LEU A 50 8.09 6.09 -7.00
C LEU A 50 6.96 6.07 -8.05
N GLY A 51 6.08 7.07 -8.06
CA GLY A 51 4.96 7.14 -8.98
C GLY A 51 3.93 6.03 -8.79
N LEU A 52 3.82 5.45 -7.59
CA LEU A 52 2.85 4.40 -7.25
C LEU A 52 1.55 4.96 -6.68
N VAL A 53 1.63 6.09 -5.99
CA VAL A 53 0.50 6.82 -5.41
C VAL A 53 0.47 8.23 -5.97
N GLU A 54 -0.72 8.75 -6.20
CA GLU A 54 -0.95 10.15 -6.52
C GLU A 54 -1.92 10.78 -5.52
N HIS A 55 -1.96 12.11 -5.48
CA HIS A 55 -2.90 12.87 -4.67
C HIS A 55 -3.58 13.92 -5.54
N SER A 56 -4.89 13.77 -5.74
CA SER A 56 -5.71 14.69 -6.53
C SER A 56 -6.83 15.29 -5.67
N GLY A 57 -7.73 16.08 -6.26
CA GLY A 57 -8.82 16.75 -5.53
C GLY A 57 -9.75 15.82 -4.73
N GLY A 58 -9.70 14.50 -4.97
CA GLY A 58 -10.44 13.48 -4.22
C GLY A 58 -9.66 12.77 -3.09
N GLY A 59 -8.36 13.03 -2.94
CA GLY A 59 -7.48 12.35 -1.98
C GLY A 59 -6.39 11.53 -2.65
N TYR A 60 -5.85 10.54 -1.92
CA TYR A 60 -4.83 9.62 -2.38
C TYR A 60 -5.45 8.46 -3.16
N ASP A 61 -4.86 8.12 -4.31
CA ASP A 61 -5.22 6.96 -5.13
C ASP A 61 -3.96 6.29 -5.71
N LEU A 62 -4.10 5.04 -6.14
CA LEU A 62 -3.06 4.33 -6.89
C LEU A 62 -3.02 4.84 -8.33
N THR A 63 -1.80 5.19 -8.77
CA THR A 63 -1.53 5.42 -10.18
C THR A 63 -1.72 4.15 -11.00
N MET A 64 -1.63 4.26 -12.32
CA MET A 64 -1.61 3.08 -13.20
C MET A 64 -0.51 2.06 -12.82
N GLU A 65 0.70 2.54 -12.48
CA GLU A 65 1.79 1.67 -12.04
C GLU A 65 1.55 1.09 -10.64
N GLY A 66 0.97 1.87 -9.71
CA GLY A 66 0.53 1.37 -8.41
C GLY A 66 -0.48 0.23 -8.52
N ARG A 67 -1.43 0.34 -9.46
CA ARG A 67 -2.43 -0.71 -9.73
C ARG A 67 -1.79 -1.97 -10.32
N LYS A 68 -0.82 -1.85 -11.23
CA LYS A 68 -0.06 -3.00 -11.75
C LYS A 68 0.71 -3.71 -10.65
N LEU A 69 1.40 -2.96 -9.80
CA LEU A 69 2.13 -3.52 -8.66
C LEU A 69 1.18 -4.25 -7.70
N LYS A 70 0.03 -3.65 -7.39
CA LYS A 70 -1.02 -4.30 -6.58
C LYS A 70 -1.46 -5.63 -7.17
N LEU A 71 -1.72 -5.70 -8.47
CA LEU A 71 -2.10 -6.96 -9.14
C LEU A 71 -1.00 -8.03 -9.02
N ALA A 72 0.26 -7.64 -9.12
CA ALA A 72 1.40 -8.54 -8.91
C ALA A 72 1.53 -9.03 -7.45
N LEU A 73 1.06 -8.24 -6.47
CA LEU A 73 1.08 -8.60 -5.05
C LEU A 73 -0.04 -9.57 -4.64
N ILE A 74 -1.13 -9.68 -5.41
CA ILE A 74 -2.24 -10.62 -5.14
C ILE A 74 -1.75 -12.08 -5.04
N PRO A 75 -1.09 -12.66 -6.06
CA PRO A 75 -0.65 -14.05 -5.99
C PRO A 75 0.39 -14.27 -4.88
N LEU A 76 1.22 -13.27 -4.58
CA LEU A 76 2.16 -13.34 -3.45
C LEU A 76 1.42 -13.39 -2.10
N SER A 77 0.34 -12.62 -1.96
CA SER A 77 -0.50 -12.59 -0.75
C SER A 77 -1.26 -13.91 -0.57
N GLU A 78 -1.79 -14.46 -1.66
CA GLU A 78 -2.48 -15.76 -1.69
C GLU A 78 -1.53 -16.90 -1.30
N TRP A 79 -0.31 -16.89 -1.83
CA TRP A 79 0.73 -17.84 -1.45
C TRP A 79 1.11 -17.72 0.03
N ALA A 80 1.28 -16.49 0.54
CA ALA A 80 1.61 -16.26 1.94
C ALA A 80 0.49 -16.69 2.89
N ALA A 81 -0.78 -16.58 2.49
CA ALA A 81 -1.92 -17.03 3.28
C ALA A 81 -1.91 -18.56 3.53
N GLN A 82 -1.26 -19.34 2.67
CA GLN A 82 -1.09 -20.78 2.86
C GLN A 82 -0.17 -21.11 4.04
N TRP A 83 0.64 -20.16 4.50
CA TRP A 83 1.62 -20.34 5.58
C TRP A 83 1.05 -20.06 6.97
N THR A 84 -0.09 -19.37 7.04
CA THR A 84 -0.83 -19.14 8.29
C THR A 84 -1.75 -20.31 8.67
N LEU A 85 -1.95 -21.26 7.77
CA LEU A 85 -2.58 -22.53 8.13
C LEU A 85 -1.60 -23.36 8.97
N PRO A 86 -2.02 -23.96 10.09
CA PRO A 86 -1.16 -24.89 10.82
C PRO A 86 -0.74 -25.98 9.84
N ARG A 87 0.56 -26.05 9.55
CA ARG A 87 1.14 -27.08 8.70
C ARG A 87 0.95 -28.41 9.46
N PRO A 88 0.34 -29.45 8.86
CA PRO A 88 0.11 -30.73 9.54
C PRO A 88 1.42 -31.39 9.97
#